data_AF-X0VXG8-F1
#
_entry.id   AF-X0VXG8-F1
#
_cell.length_a   1.000
_cell.length_b   1.000
_cell.length_c   1.000
_cell.angle_alpha   90.00
_cell.angle_beta   90.00
_cell.angle_gamma   90.00
#
_symmetry.space_group_name_H-M   'P 1'
#
loop_
_entity.id
_entity.type
_entity.pdbx_description
1 polymer ?
#
loop_
_entity_poly.entity_id
_entity_poly.type
_entity_poly.pdbx_seq_one_letter_code
_entity_poly.pdbx_strand_id
1 'polypeptide(L)'
;MSSPSISNNTITANSAGDHGGGIYCYDFSPSISNNIVAFNSSGIYSSDDGTPTLSHNCVYNPDGYDYDGLSAGTGDISVDPELAGVEYGEVHIQPDSPC
;
A
#
# COMPACT_ATOMS: atom_id res chain seq x y z
N MET A 1 19.15 -14.08 -5.18
CA MET A 1 17.77 -13.62 -4.97
C MET A 1 17.81 -12.12 -4.77
N SER A 2 17.22 -11.35 -5.69
CA SER A 2 17.06 -9.91 -5.52
C SER A 2 15.98 -9.65 -4.49
N SER A 3 16.21 -8.71 -3.57
CA SER A 3 15.15 -8.13 -2.74
C SER A 3 14.86 -6.74 -3.32
N PRO A 4 13.86 -6.62 -4.22
CA PRO A 4 13.48 -5.31 -4.73
C PRO A 4 12.87 -4.48 -3.60
N SER A 5 13.10 -3.16 -3.65
CA SER A 5 12.56 -2.20 -2.70
C SER A 5 11.47 -1.36 -3.36
N ILE A 6 10.31 -1.27 -2.72
CA ILE A 6 9.25 -0.33 -3.04
C ILE A 6 9.22 0.70 -1.92
N SER A 7 9.65 1.92 -2.19
CA SER A 7 9.72 2.95 -1.14
C SER A 7 9.49 4.36 -1.65
N ASN A 8 8.84 5.18 -0.81
CA ASN A 8 8.55 6.60 -1.08
C ASN A 8 7.65 6.81 -2.31
N ASN A 9 6.67 5.94 -2.51
CA ASN A 9 5.69 6.04 -3.59
C ASN A 9 4.30 6.35 -3.06
N THR A 10 3.50 7.02 -3.90
CA THR A 10 2.05 7.08 -3.76
C THR A 10 1.41 6.18 -4.81
N ILE A 11 0.78 5.11 -4.36
CA ILE A 11 0.11 4.09 -5.18
C ILE A 11 -1.38 4.22 -4.91
N THR A 12 -2.12 4.77 -5.87
CA THR A 12 -3.52 5.12 -5.68
C THR A 12 -4.36 4.93 -6.94
N ALA A 13 -5.66 4.75 -6.75
CA ALA A 13 -6.66 4.61 -7.82
C ALA A 13 -6.40 3.44 -8.79
N ASN A 14 -5.74 2.37 -8.33
CA ASN A 14 -5.55 1.15 -9.11
C ASN A 14 -6.66 0.12 -8.81
N SER A 15 -7.04 -0.65 -9.83
CA SER A 15 -8.10 -1.66 -9.72
C SER A 15 -7.61 -3.02 -10.24
N ALA A 16 -7.88 -4.09 -9.47
CA ALA A 16 -7.65 -5.48 -9.84
C ALA A 16 -8.93 -6.29 -9.63
N GLY A 17 -9.11 -7.36 -10.42
CA GLY A 17 -10.31 -8.20 -10.36
C GLY A 17 -10.34 -9.15 -9.16
N ASP A 18 -9.17 -9.61 -8.70
CA ASP A 18 -9.04 -10.62 -7.64
C ASP A 18 -8.32 -10.05 -6.40
N HIS A 19 -7.00 -9.83 -6.50
CA HIS A 19 -6.16 -9.40 -5.37
C HIS A 19 -5.09 -8.38 -5.78
N GLY A 20 -4.62 -7.61 -4.79
CA GLY A 20 -3.44 -6.76 -4.94
C GLY A 20 -3.65 -5.57 -5.87
N GLY A 21 -4.81 -4.91 -5.75
CA GLY A 21 -5.10 -3.64 -6.42
C GLY A 21 -4.01 -2.59 -6.20
N GLY A 22 -3.37 -2.55 -5.03
CA GLY A 22 -2.23 -1.69 -4.73
C GLY A 22 -0.89 -2.39 -4.96
N ILE A 23 -0.59 -3.42 -4.14
CA ILE A 23 0.66 -4.20 -4.26
C ILE A 23 0.35 -5.68 -4.09
N TYR A 24 0.85 -6.51 -5.00
CA TYR A 24 0.82 -7.97 -4.88
C TYR A 24 2.24 -8.55 -4.81
N CYS A 25 2.56 -9.24 -3.70
CA CYS A 25 3.74 -10.07 -3.56
C CYS A 25 3.39 -11.55 -3.82
N TYR A 26 3.92 -12.13 -4.88
CA TYR A 26 3.74 -13.55 -5.25
C TYR A 26 5.10 -14.26 -5.23
N ASP A 27 5.33 -15.19 -4.31
CA ASP A 27 6.61 -15.94 -4.16
C ASP A 27 7.88 -15.07 -3.96
N PHE A 28 7.73 -13.78 -3.61
CA PHE A 28 8.83 -12.85 -3.41
C PHE A 28 8.71 -12.08 -2.10
N SER A 29 9.87 -11.71 -1.54
CA SER A 29 10.00 -10.99 -0.27
C SER A 29 10.63 -9.59 -0.49
N PRO A 30 9.90 -8.63 -1.09
CA PRO A 30 10.37 -7.26 -1.24
C PRO A 30 10.39 -6.52 0.10
N SER A 31 11.15 -5.42 0.15
CA SER A 31 11.01 -4.42 1.22
C SER A 31 10.04 -3.34 0.76
N ILE A 32 8.97 -3.10 1.54
CA ILE A 32 7.92 -2.13 1.24
C ILE A 32 7.88 -1.11 2.39
N SER A 33 8.36 0.10 2.16
CA SER A 33 8.44 1.11 3.23
C SER A 33 8.20 2.54 2.79
N ASN A 34 7.62 3.35 3.69
CA ASN A 34 7.36 4.77 3.42
C ASN A 34 6.49 5.00 2.16
N ASN A 35 5.53 4.11 1.89
CA ASN A 35 4.60 4.30 0.77
C ASN A 35 3.22 4.70 1.29
N ILE A 36 2.50 5.47 0.47
CA ILE A 36 1.06 5.65 0.58
C ILE A 36 0.41 4.67 -0.41
N VAL A 37 -0.35 3.70 0.08
CA VAL A 37 -1.08 2.72 -0.73
C VAL A 37 -2.57 2.88 -0.43
N ALA A 38 -3.23 3.79 -1.13
CA ALA A 38 -4.56 4.23 -0.76
C ALA A 38 -5.54 4.28 -1.94
N PHE A 39 -6.84 4.17 -1.66
CA PHE A 39 -7.90 4.28 -2.66
C PHE A 39 -7.72 3.36 -3.88
N ASN A 40 -7.07 2.22 -3.69
CA ASN A 40 -7.05 1.13 -4.67
C ASN A 40 -8.20 0.17 -4.33
N SER A 41 -8.55 -0.71 -5.28
CA SER A 41 -9.54 -1.78 -5.01
C SER A 41 -9.12 -2.74 -3.88
N SER A 42 -7.82 -2.81 -3.56
CA SER A 42 -7.28 -3.46 -2.38
C SER A 42 -5.86 -2.94 -2.10
N GLY A 43 -5.35 -3.11 -0.89
CA GLY A 43 -4.04 -2.64 -0.46
C GLY A 43 -2.91 -3.60 -0.82
N ILE A 44 -2.20 -4.08 0.20
CA ILE A 44 -1.04 -4.96 0.05
C ILE A 44 -1.48 -6.40 0.30
N TYR A 45 -1.22 -7.25 -0.70
CA TYR A 45 -1.49 -8.67 -0.64
C TYR A 45 -0.20 -9.47 -0.77
N SER A 46 -0.09 -10.55 0.00
CA SER A 46 0.98 -11.54 -0.16
C SER A 46 0.36 -12.93 -0.20
N SER A 47 0.77 -13.75 -1.17
CA SER A 47 0.41 -15.16 -1.21
C SER A 47 1.64 -16.06 -1.02
N ASP A 48 1.37 -17.31 -0.64
CA ASP A 48 2.35 -18.39 -0.64
C ASP A 48 3.58 -18.11 0.24
N ASP A 49 4.80 -18.32 -0.28
CA ASP A 49 6.06 -18.12 0.43
C ASP A 49 6.55 -16.66 0.42
N GLY A 50 5.73 -15.73 -0.09
CA GLY A 50 6.03 -14.30 -0.07
C GLY A 50 6.04 -13.74 1.35
N THR A 51 7.21 -13.32 1.84
CA THR A 51 7.37 -12.69 3.16
C THR A 51 7.88 -11.26 3.03
N PRO A 52 7.11 -10.33 2.43
CA PRO A 52 7.52 -8.94 2.33
C PRO A 52 7.78 -8.35 3.72
N THR A 53 8.80 -7.51 3.84
CA THR A 53 9.04 -6.73 5.05
C THR A 53 8.38 -5.37 4.90
N LEU A 54 7.42 -5.06 5.77
CA LEU A 54 6.70 -3.80 5.75
C LEU A 54 7.11 -2.89 6.90
N SER A 55 7.21 -1.58 6.64
CA SER A 55 7.38 -0.59 7.70
C SER A 55 7.04 0.83 7.25
N HIS A 56 6.41 1.61 8.13
CA HIS A 56 6.09 3.03 7.90
C HIS A 56 5.29 3.29 6.62
N ASN A 57 4.40 2.39 6.23
CA ASN A 57 3.47 2.61 5.13
C ASN A 57 2.14 3.15 5.66
N CYS A 58 1.50 3.98 4.85
CA CYS A 58 0.14 4.45 5.05
C CYS A 58 -0.76 3.69 4.05
N VAL A 59 -1.55 2.74 4.53
CA VAL A 59 -2.34 1.84 3.67
C VAL A 59 -3.81 2.01 3.97
N TYR A 60 -4.59 2.53 3.02
CA TYR A 60 -5.99 2.89 3.25
C TYR A 60 -6.87 2.64 2.02
N ASN A 61 -7.57 1.50 2.01
CA ASN A 61 -8.36 1.02 0.88
C ASN A 61 -9.77 0.68 1.36
N PRO A 62 -10.64 1.69 1.56
CA PRO A 62 -11.94 1.52 2.23
C PRO A 62 -12.93 0.61 1.47
N ASP A 63 -12.79 0.51 0.15
CA ASP A 63 -13.61 -0.37 -0.71
C ASP A 63 -13.07 -1.81 -0.78
N GLY A 64 -11.95 -2.10 -0.11
CA GLY A 64 -11.28 -3.40 -0.11
C GLY A 64 -10.69 -3.74 1.26
N TYR A 65 -9.44 -4.21 1.27
CA TYR A 65 -8.66 -4.49 2.47
C TYR A 65 -7.34 -3.74 2.41
N ASP A 66 -6.74 -3.40 3.55
CA ASP A 66 -5.39 -2.82 3.59
C ASP A 66 -4.31 -3.88 3.50
N TYR A 67 -4.50 -4.99 4.20
CA TYR A 67 -3.56 -6.09 4.27
C TYR A 67 -4.30 -7.42 4.17
N ASP A 68 -3.87 -8.29 3.26
CA ASP A 68 -4.37 -9.66 3.16
C ASP A 68 -3.22 -10.64 2.89
N GLY A 69 -3.29 -11.84 3.46
CA GLY A 69 -2.20 -12.81 3.50
C GLY A 69 -0.96 -12.36 4.28
N LEU A 70 -1.02 -11.20 4.93
CA LEU A 70 0.04 -10.63 5.76
C LEU A 70 -0.55 -9.68 6.83
N SER A 71 0.29 -9.22 7.74
CA SER A 71 -0.08 -8.22 8.76
C SER A 71 0.66 -6.91 8.53
N ALA A 72 0.07 -5.81 8.98
CA ALA A 72 0.70 -4.50 8.95
C ALA A 72 2.12 -4.53 9.54
N GLY A 73 3.02 -3.78 8.91
CA GLY A 73 4.40 -3.64 9.31
C GLY A 73 4.62 -2.80 10.56
N THR A 74 5.87 -2.70 11.00
CA THR A 74 6.22 -1.80 12.10
C THR A 74 6.08 -0.34 11.66
N GLY A 75 5.28 0.44 12.40
CA GLY A 75 5.03 1.86 12.08
C GLY A 75 4.08 2.08 10.91
N ASP A 76 3.51 1.01 10.35
CA ASP A 76 2.44 1.13 9.38
C ASP A 76 1.17 1.70 10.04
N ILE A 77 0.41 2.46 9.27
CA ILE A 77 -0.87 3.06 9.68
C ILE A 77 -1.95 2.80 8.63
N SER A 78 -3.17 2.55 9.10
CA SER A 78 -4.36 2.31 8.27
C SER A 78 -5.38 3.42 8.46
N VAL A 79 -5.06 4.59 7.91
CA VAL A 79 -5.84 5.83 8.05
C VAL A 79 -5.85 6.58 6.73
N ASP A 80 -6.89 7.38 6.52
CA ASP A 80 -7.00 8.21 5.31
C ASP A 80 -5.77 9.13 5.17
N PRO A 81 -5.01 9.04 4.05
CA PRO A 81 -3.85 9.91 3.80
C PRO A 81 -4.20 11.36 3.47
N GLU A 82 -5.49 11.73 3.42
CA GLU A 82 -5.94 13.08 3.11
C GLU A 82 -5.27 13.64 1.84
N LEU A 83 -5.32 12.89 0.74
CA LEU A 83 -4.75 13.35 -0.54
C LEU A 83 -5.60 14.48 -1.13
N ALA A 84 -4.96 15.50 -1.68
CA ALA A 84 -5.58 16.73 -2.17
C ALA A 84 -6.72 16.51 -3.20
N GLY A 85 -6.55 15.56 -4.12
CA GLY A 85 -7.52 15.29 -5.18
C GLY A 85 -7.11 14.13 -6.08
N VAL A 86 -7.26 12.89 -5.58
CA VAL A 86 -6.89 11.66 -6.32
C VAL A 86 -7.56 11.58 -7.69
N GLU A 87 -8.83 11.98 -7.77
CA GLU A 87 -9.63 11.98 -9.01
C GLU A 87 -9.11 12.94 -10.10
N TYR A 88 -8.30 13.93 -9.71
CA TYR A 88 -7.65 14.89 -10.61
C TYR A 88 -6.15 14.61 -10.77
N GLY A 89 -5.63 13.53 -10.19
CA GLY A 89 -4.21 13.19 -10.17
C GLY A 89 -3.38 14.02 -9.16
N GLU A 90 -4.04 14.77 -8.28
CA GLU A 90 -3.38 15.55 -7.22
C GLU A 90 -3.14 14.67 -5.99
N VAL A 91 -1.98 14.02 -5.98
CA VAL A 91 -1.59 13.05 -4.95
C VAL A 91 -0.69 13.64 -3.85
N HIS A 92 -0.75 14.96 -3.66
CA HIS A 92 -0.09 15.62 -2.52
C HIS A 92 -0.93 15.41 -1.25
N ILE A 93 -0.26 15.10 -0.15
CA ILE A 93 -0.86 15.08 1.19
C ILE A 93 -1.25 16.50 1.63
N GLN A 94 -2.33 16.61 2.41
CA GLN A 94 -2.70 17.85 3.09
C GLN A 94 -1.81 18.13 4.31
N PRO A 95 -1.74 19.38 4.80
CA PRO A 95 -0.90 19.74 5.95
C PRO A 95 -1.15 18.95 7.24
N ASP A 96 -2.39 18.49 7.45
CA ASP A 96 -2.82 17.75 8.63
C ASP A 96 -2.88 16.23 8.38
N SER A 97 -2.38 15.78 7.22
CA SER A 97 -2.34 14.36 6.87
C SER A 97 -1.61 13.56 7.96
N PRO A 98 -2.15 12.38 8.35
CA PRO A 98 -1.48 11.48 9.28
C PRO A 98 -0.29 10.74 8.62
N CYS A 99 -0.18 10.85 7.30
CA CYS A 99 0.87 10.35 6.42
C CYS A 99 1.71 11.55 5.91
#